data_AF-A0A7G9WIB0-F1
#
_entry.id   AF-A0A7G9WIB0-F1
#
_cell.length_a   1.000
_cell.length_b   1.000
_cell.length_c   1.000
_cell.angle_alpha   90.00
_cell.angle_beta   90.00
_cell.angle_gamma   90.00
#
_symmetry.space_group_name_H-M   'P 1'
#
loop_
_entity.id
_entity.type
_entity.pdbx_description
1 polymer ?
#
loop_
_entity_poly.entity_id
_entity_poly.type
_entity_poly.pdbx_seq_one_letter_code
_entity_poly.pdbx_strand_id
1 'polypeptide(L)'
;MKRAKQLGVSTSGYYAWLQTRSKRQKRYEICKDRVISAFKEGKGTYSAERICGVIRRDGHTISYPVVKRIMAQEGLKSCHLKRRQLSLTDSRAASIKS
;
A
#
# COMPACT_ATOMS: atom_id res chain seq x y z
N MET A 1 36.93 13.19 19.28
CA MET A 1 35.86 12.68 18.38
C MET A 1 35.11 13.85 17.74
N LYS A 2 35.20 14.08 16.42
CA LYS A 2 34.37 15.09 15.73
C LYS A 2 34.17 14.72 14.24
N ARG A 3 33.04 14.11 13.91
CA ARG A 3 32.63 13.71 12.53
C ARG A 3 31.80 14.79 11.82
N ALA A 4 32.12 16.07 12.00
CA ALA A 4 31.33 17.18 11.45
C ALA A 4 32.17 18.16 10.60
N LYS A 5 33.21 17.66 9.92
CA LYS A 5 34.12 18.52 9.14
C LYS A 5 34.31 18.10 7.67
N GLN A 6 33.44 17.26 7.12
CA GLN A 6 33.67 16.67 5.78
C GLN A 6 32.51 16.75 4.78
N LEU A 7 31.39 17.39 5.13
CA LEU A 7 30.34 17.75 4.19
C LEU A 7 29.95 19.18 4.54
N GLY A 8 30.05 20.12 3.60
CA GLY A 8 29.81 21.56 3.79
C GLY A 8 28.34 21.93 4.07
N VAL A 9 27.66 21.17 4.92
CA VAL A 9 26.30 21.42 5.38
C VAL A 9 26.33 21.97 6.80
N SER A 10 25.70 23.11 7.02
CA SER A 10 25.50 23.67 8.36
C SER A 10 24.74 22.66 9.23
N THR A 11 25.12 22.56 10.50
CA THR A 11 24.49 21.67 11.51
C THR A 11 22.97 21.82 11.56
N SER A 12 22.46 23.03 11.37
CA SER A 12 21.02 23.33 11.27
C SER A 12 20.33 22.63 10.09
N GLY A 13 20.99 22.54 8.92
CA GLY A 13 20.47 21.84 7.74
C GLY A 13 20.37 20.32 7.95
N TYR A 14 21.37 19.74 8.63
CA TYR A 14 21.36 18.32 8.99
C TYR A 14 20.17 17.97 9.90
N TYR A 15 19.93 18.76 10.96
CA TYR A 15 18.80 18.53 11.84
C TYR A 15 17.44 18.84 11.18
N ALA A 16 17.37 19.85 10.31
CA ALA A 16 16.15 20.13 9.54
C ALA A 16 15.77 18.96 8.61
N TRP A 17 16.76 18.33 7.96
CA TRP A 17 16.55 17.13 7.17
C TRP A 17 16.06 15.95 8.03
N LEU A 18 16.68 15.74 9.19
CA LEU A 18 16.30 14.67 10.12
C LEU A 18 14.86 14.84 10.63
N GLN A 19 14.45 16.07 10.96
CA GLN A 19 13.08 16.39 11.39
C GLN A 19 12.06 16.16 10.27
N THR A 20 12.42 16.51 9.03
CA THR A 20 11.54 16.29 7.87
C THR A 20 11.32 14.79 7.61
N ARG A 21 12.35 13.96 7.80
CA ARG A 21 12.23 12.50 7.73
C ARG A 21 11.31 11.94 8.82
N SER A 22 11.47 12.40 10.06
CA SER A 22 10.59 12.01 11.18
C SER A 22 9.12 12.32 10.91
N LYS A 23 8.81 13.54 10.41
CA LYS A 23 7.44 13.93 10.03
C LYS A 23 6.86 13.02 8.95
N ARG A 24 7.66 12.64 7.94
CA ARG A 24 7.23 11.71 6.88
C ARG A 24 6.88 10.33 7.44
N GLN A 25 7.70 9.81 8.35
CA GLN A 25 7.45 8.52 8.99
C GLN A 25 6.16 8.56 9.81
N LYS A 26 5.94 9.59 10.63
CA LYS A 26 4.71 9.73 11.43
C LYS A 26 3.45 9.72 10.56
N ARG A 27 3.46 10.42 9.42
CA ARG A 27 2.33 10.38 8.48
C ARG A 27 2.11 9.00 7.89
N TYR A 28 3.19 8.27 7.60
CA TYR A 28 3.10 6.90 7.10
C TYR A 28 2.47 5.96 8.15
N GLU A 29 2.91 6.03 9.40
CA GLU A 29 2.34 5.23 10.50
C GLU A 29 0.83 5.51 10.68
N ILE A 30 0.43 6.79 10.71
CA ILE A 30 -0.99 7.16 10.81
C ILE A 30 -1.82 6.58 9.65
N CYS A 31 -1.30 6.65 8.42
CA CYS A 31 -1.96 6.05 7.26
C CYS A 31 -2.04 4.53 7.37
N LYS A 32 -0.96 3.89 7.87
CA LYS A 32 -0.89 2.45 8.07
C LYS A 32 -1.93 1.98 9.08
N ASP A 33 -2.03 2.64 10.23
CA ASP A 33 -2.98 2.29 11.28
C ASP A 33 -4.43 2.37 10.77
N ARG A 34 -4.77 3.41 10.01
CA ARG A 34 -6.10 3.55 9.39
C ARG A 34 -6.41 2.43 8.40
N VAL A 35 -5.45 2.08 7.54
CA VAL A 35 -5.62 0.99 6.57
C VAL A 35 -5.81 -0.35 7.29
N ILE A 36 -5.05 -0.62 8.35
CA ILE A 36 -5.18 -1.84 9.15
C ILE A 36 -6.54 -1.88 9.86
N SER A 37 -6.98 -0.77 10.46
CA SER A 37 -8.29 -0.68 11.11
C SER A 37 -9.42 -0.99 10.13
N ALA A 38 -9.45 -0.28 9.00
CA ALA A 38 -10.47 -0.47 7.96
C ALA A 38 -10.47 -1.90 7.39
N PHE A 39 -9.30 -2.53 7.26
CA PHE A 39 -9.19 -3.92 6.82
C PHE A 39 -9.74 -4.91 7.85
N LYS A 40 -9.48 -4.68 9.14
CA LYS A 40 -10.00 -5.49 10.25
C LYS A 40 -11.52 -5.36 10.38
N GLU A 41 -12.07 -4.15 10.25
CA GLU A 41 -13.52 -3.91 10.21
C GLU A 41 -14.19 -4.70 9.08
N GLY A 42 -13.56 -4.73 7.91
CA GLY A 42 -13.99 -5.55 6.76
C GLY A 42 -13.71 -7.05 6.89
N LYS A 43 -13.19 -7.53 8.03
CA LYS A 43 -12.80 -8.93 8.28
C LYS A 43 -11.94 -9.55 7.16
N GLY A 44 -11.06 -8.74 6.56
CA GLY A 44 -10.19 -9.18 5.45
C GLY A 44 -10.85 -9.28 4.07
N THR A 45 -12.12 -8.87 3.96
CA THR A 45 -12.84 -8.88 2.67
C THR A 45 -12.47 -7.69 1.80
N TYR A 46 -12.14 -6.54 2.39
CA TYR A 46 -12.01 -5.29 1.65
C TYR A 46 -10.76 -5.25 0.77
N SER A 47 -10.97 -4.84 -0.48
CA SER A 47 -9.90 -4.49 -1.43
C SER A 47 -9.34 -3.10 -1.10
N ALA A 48 -8.18 -2.78 -1.69
CA ALA A 48 -7.57 -1.45 -1.58
C ALA A 48 -8.53 -0.31 -1.99
N GLU A 49 -9.40 -0.56 -2.97
CA GLU A 49 -10.43 0.39 -3.40
C GLU A 49 -11.50 0.61 -2.33
N ARG A 50 -11.99 -0.48 -1.71
CA ARG A 50 -12.97 -0.37 -0.62
C ARG A 50 -12.40 0.33 0.61
N ILE A 51 -11.16 0.00 0.99
CA ILE A 51 -10.49 0.65 2.12
C ILE A 51 -10.36 2.15 1.86
N CYS A 52 -10.02 2.55 0.63
CA CYS A 52 -10.00 3.96 0.24
C CYS A 52 -11.38 4.63 0.42
N GLY A 53 -12.46 3.94 0.10
CA GLY A 53 -13.83 4.42 0.33
C GLY A 53 -14.22 4.55 1.81
N VAL A 54 -13.84 3.58 2.65
CA VAL A 54 -14.07 3.63 4.10
C VAL A 54 -13.34 4.81 4.72
N ILE A 55 -12.05 4.96 4.42
CA ILE A 55 -11.23 6.04 4.97
C ILE A 55 -11.76 7.43 4.54
N ARG A 56 -12.30 7.55 3.32
CA ARG A 56 -12.98 8.77 2.85
C ARG A 56 -14.24 9.09 3.65
N ARG A 57 -15.00 8.08 4.06
CA ARG A 57 -16.19 8.26 4.90
C ARG A 57 -15.81 8.76 6.29
N ASP A 58 -14.67 8.33 6.80
CA ASP A 58 -14.12 8.77 8.09
C ASP A 58 -13.49 10.18 8.05
N GLY A 59 -13.66 10.92 6.93
CA GLY A 59 -13.15 12.28 6.77
C GLY A 59 -11.67 12.37 6.39
N HIS A 60 -11.06 11.26 5.97
CA HIS A 60 -9.66 11.20 5.60
C HIS A 60 -9.47 10.81 4.13
N THR A 61 -8.49 11.42 3.46
CA THR A 61 -8.21 11.09 2.06
C THR A 61 -6.86 10.40 1.95
N ILE A 62 -6.87 9.14 1.49
CA ILE A 62 -5.66 8.39 1.13
C ILE A 62 -5.81 7.90 -0.30
N SER A 63 -4.76 8.05 -1.11
CA SER A 63 -4.77 7.61 -2.49
C SER A 63 -4.65 6.09 -2.59
N TYR A 64 -5.28 5.51 -3.61
CA TYR A 64 -5.21 4.08 -3.93
C TYR A 64 -3.78 3.51 -3.94
N PRO A 65 -2.77 4.10 -4.61
CA PRO A 65 -1.42 3.54 -4.63
C PRO A 65 -0.77 3.50 -3.24
N VAL A 66 -1.11 4.43 -2.35
CA VAL A 66 -0.61 4.42 -0.96
C VAL A 66 -1.24 3.27 -0.18
N VAL A 67 -2.57 3.11 -0.26
CA VAL A 67 -3.26 1.97 0.37
C VAL A 67 -2.72 0.65 -0.14
N LYS A 68 -2.58 0.50 -1.47
CA LYS A 68 -2.03 -0.70 -2.10
C LYS A 68 -0.62 -1.02 -1.61
N ARG A 69 0.25 -0.01 -1.49
CA ARG A 69 1.61 -0.17 -0.99
C ARG A 69 1.62 -0.64 0.47
N ILE A 70 0.83 0.01 1.33
CA ILE A 70 0.70 -0.37 2.74
C ILE A 70 0.18 -1.81 2.85
N MET A 71 -0.89 -2.16 2.13
CA MET A 71 -1.41 -3.53 2.13
C MET A 71 -0.36 -4.55 1.70
N ALA A 72 0.43 -4.25 0.66
CA ALA A 72 1.50 -5.13 0.21
C ALA A 72 2.62 -5.28 1.26
N GLN A 73 3.01 -4.21 1.93
CA GLN A 73 4.04 -4.22 2.98
C GLN A 73 3.59 -4.98 4.23
N GLU A 74 2.32 -4.83 4.61
CA GLU A 74 1.72 -5.52 5.77
C GLU A 74 1.21 -6.94 5.43
N GLY A 75 1.35 -7.38 4.17
CA GLY A 75 0.88 -8.69 3.73
C GLY A 75 -0.64 -8.86 3.71
N LEU A 76 -1.40 -7.77 3.76
CA LEU A 76 -2.86 -7.78 3.76
C LEU A 76 -3.38 -8.10 2.35
N LYS A 77 -4.01 -9.26 2.20
CA LYS A 77 -4.64 -9.70 0.94
C LYS A 77 -6.14 -9.76 1.14
N SER A 78 -6.89 -9.10 0.26
CA SER A 78 -8.35 -9.26 0.22
C SER A 78 -8.70 -10.69 -0.13
N CYS A 79 -9.65 -11.28 0.60
CA CYS A 79 -10.17 -12.62 0.32
C CYS A 79 -10.82 -12.74 -1.07
N HIS A 80 -11.15 -11.62 -1.72
CA HIS A 80 -11.68 -11.61 -3.07
C HIS A 80 -10.55 -11.88 -4.09
N LEU A 81 -10.10 -13.13 -4.18
CA LEU A 81 -9.27 -13.56 -5.29
C LEU A 81 -10.09 -13.38 -6.57
N LYS A 82 -9.51 -12.69 -7.58
CA LYS A 82 -10.06 -12.72 -8.93
C LYS A 82 -10.16 -14.19 -9.34
N ARG A 83 -11.39 -14.69 -9.55
CA ARG A 83 -11.59 -16.00 -10.18
C ARG A 83 -10.81 -15.99 -11.49
N ARG A 84 -9.79 -16.83 -11.60
CA ARG A 84 -9.14 -17.11 -12.87
C ARG A 84 -10.18 -17.87 -13.69
N GLN A 85 -10.73 -17.24 -14.71
CA GLN A 85 -11.62 -17.91 -15.65
C GLN A 85 -10.78 -18.98 -16.36
N LEU A 86 -10.97 -20.24 -15.98
CA LEU A 86 -10.46 -21.37 -16.72
C LEU A 86 -11.25 -21.39 -18.03
N SER A 87 -10.61 -21.05 -19.15
CA SER A 87 -11.23 -21.22 -20.46
C SER A 87 -11.42 -22.71 -20.71
N LEU A 88 -12.66 -23.19 -20.76
CA LEU A 88 -13.04 -24.57 -21.10
C LEU A 88 -13.02 -24.80 -22.63
N THR A 89 -12.06 -24.21 -23.33
CA THR A 89 -11.94 -24.34 -24.78
C THR A 89 -10.48 -24.45 -25.14
N ASP A 90 -9.97 -25.68 -25.12
CA ASP A 90 -8.85 -26.04 -26.00
C ASP A 90 -9.48 -26.57 -27.29
N SER A 91 -9.75 -25.67 -28.24
CA SER A 91 -10.38 -25.98 -29.53
C SER A 91 -9.43 -26.69 -30.50
N ARG A 92 -8.43 -27.44 -30.03
CA ARG A 92 -7.47 -28.18 -30.90
C ARG A 92 -7.92 -29.59 -31.30
N ALA A 93 -9.12 -30.03 -30.90
CA ALA A 93 -9.59 -31.40 -31.19
C ALA A 93 -10.60 -31.51 -32.36
N ALA A 94 -10.81 -30.45 -33.17
CA ALA A 94 -11.89 -30.40 -34.17
C ALA A 94 -11.41 -30.32 -35.63
N SER A 95 -10.24 -30.85 -35.97
CA SER A 95 -9.88 -31.00 -37.38
C SER A 95 -9.06 -32.27 -37.62
N ILE A 96 -9.38 -32.93 -38.75
CA ILE A 96 -8.76 -34.10 -39.39
C ILE A 96 -9.48 -35.43 -39.14
N LYS A 97 -10.61 -35.61 -39.84
CA LYS A 97 -10.97 -36.87 -40.52
C LYS A 97 -11.69 -36.52 -41.82
N SER A 98 -11.00 -36.66 -42.94
CA SER A 98 -11.53 -36.95 -44.29
C SER A 98 -10.35 -37.30 -45.18
#